data_AF-A0A2K3LJZ9-F1
#
_entry.id   AF-A0A2K3LJZ9-F1
#
_cell.length_a   1.000
_cell.length_b   1.000
_cell.length_c   1.000
_cell.angle_alpha   90.00
_cell.angle_beta   90.00
_cell.angle_gamma   90.00
#
_symmetry.space_group_name_H-M   'P 1'
#
loop_
_entity.id
_entity.type
_entity.pdbx_description
1 polymer ?
#
loop_
_entity_poly.entity_id
_entity_poly.type
_entity_poly.pdbx_seq_one_letter_code
_entity_poly.pdbx_strand_id
1 'polypeptide(L)'
;MIALRKRAELEAKYVVILNPNDESALQLSLNRLASIFSELSGVYYREEGRRVKQRIEKKNVSSVELIVRYCFKVAVYAEFRSDWTEALKFYEEAYHTLREIVGVTTRLPAVQRLVEIKSVSEQLHFKISTLLLHSGKVTEAVTWFRQHKNTYKRLVGAPEAIFVHWEWMSRQYLVFGELLETSSKITQNFPPVLVPSSKPLSEWEYYPAYYYQ
;
A
#
# COMPACT_ATOMS: atom_id res chain seq x y z
N MET A 1 -3.81 -8.81 43.01
CA MET A 1 -3.17 -8.66 41.69
C MET A 1 -1.99 -9.61 41.44
N ILE A 2 -1.05 -9.79 42.38
CA ILE A 2 0.14 -10.65 42.14
C ILE A 2 -0.21 -12.13 41.86
N ALA A 3 -1.16 -12.70 42.60
CA ALA A 3 -1.60 -14.09 42.40
C ALA A 3 -2.26 -14.33 41.03
N LEU A 4 -3.13 -13.42 40.61
CA LEU A 4 -3.79 -13.46 39.29
C LEU A 4 -2.76 -13.39 38.15
N ARG A 5 -1.82 -12.43 38.26
CA ARG A 5 -0.73 -12.24 37.28
C ARG A 5 0.12 -13.50 37.12
N LYS A 6 0.55 -14.10 38.23
CA LYS A 6 1.37 -15.33 38.21
C LYS A 6 0.61 -16.50 37.59
N ARG A 7 -0.69 -16.64 37.87
CA ARG A 7 -1.53 -17.72 37.33
C ARG A 7 -1.84 -17.54 35.84
N ALA A 8 -1.83 -16.31 35.34
CA ALA A 8 -2.00 -16.00 33.92
C ALA A 8 -0.67 -15.96 33.13
N GLU A 9 0.48 -16.22 33.78
CA GLU A 9 1.81 -16.19 33.15
C GLU A 9 2.15 -14.84 32.49
N LEU A 10 1.61 -13.74 33.02
CA LEU A 10 1.82 -12.39 32.47
C LEU A 10 2.91 -11.62 33.22
N GLU A 11 3.74 -10.88 32.48
CA GLU A 11 4.63 -9.89 33.09
C GLU A 11 3.85 -8.68 33.64
N ALA A 12 4.41 -8.02 34.66
CA ALA A 12 3.76 -6.86 35.29
C ALA A 12 3.47 -5.72 34.31
N LYS A 13 4.32 -5.55 33.30
CA LYS A 13 4.20 -4.48 32.30
C LYS A 13 2.96 -4.63 31.40
N TYR A 14 2.49 -5.86 31.20
CA TYR A 14 1.32 -6.20 30.37
C TYR A 14 -0.01 -6.18 31.13
N VAL A 15 0.01 -5.85 32.42
CA VAL A 15 -1.22 -5.73 33.22
C VAL A 15 -1.61 -4.26 33.30
N VAL A 16 -2.82 -3.95 32.82
CA VAL A 16 -3.42 -2.61 32.88
C VAL A 16 -4.70 -2.69 33.72
N ILE A 17 -4.88 -1.73 34.63
CA ILE A 17 -6.09 -1.61 35.45
C ILE A 17 -6.92 -0.48 34.83
N LEU A 18 -8.19 -0.74 34.57
CA LEU A 18 -9.13 0.25 34.06
C LEU A 18 -10.01 0.73 35.21
N ASN A 19 -10.00 2.03 35.48
CA ASN A 19 -10.91 2.66 36.44
C ASN A 19 -11.93 3.52 35.68
N PRO A 20 -13.16 3.03 35.44
CA PRO A 20 -14.14 3.77 34.65
C PRO A 20 -14.72 5.00 35.38
N ASN A 21 -14.53 5.10 36.70
CA ASN A 21 -15.12 6.17 37.52
C ASN A 21 -14.26 7.45 37.56
N ASP A 22 -13.03 7.39 37.03
CA ASP A 22 -12.12 8.53 36.94
C ASP A 22 -11.66 8.65 35.48
N GLU A 23 -12.20 9.65 34.78
CA GLU A 23 -11.95 9.87 33.35
C GLU A 23 -10.45 10.06 33.05
N SER A 24 -9.73 10.76 33.93
CA SER A 24 -8.30 11.01 33.75
C SER A 24 -7.48 9.73 33.90
N ALA A 25 -7.80 8.92 34.92
CA ALA A 25 -7.14 7.64 35.16
C ALA A 25 -7.49 6.60 34.08
N LEU A 26 -8.71 6.65 33.56
CA LEU A 26 -9.14 5.82 32.43
C LEU A 26 -8.35 6.16 31.18
N GLN A 27 -8.26 7.45 30.81
CA GLN A 27 -7.53 7.88 29.61
C GLN A 27 -6.05 7.51 29.69
N LEU A 28 -5.41 7.69 30.84
CA LEU A 28 -4.02 7.27 31.07
C LEU A 28 -3.84 5.76 30.86
N SER A 29 -4.79 4.97 31.37
CA SER A 29 -4.75 3.51 31.27
C SER A 29 -4.98 3.02 29.83
N LEU A 30 -5.88 3.67 29.08
CA LEU A 30 -6.13 3.40 27.67
C LEU A 30 -4.92 3.75 26.80
N ASN A 31 -4.29 4.91 27.04
CA ASN A 31 -3.07 5.31 26.35
C ASN A 31 -1.93 4.30 26.60
N ARG A 32 -1.79 3.84 27.85
CA ARG A 32 -0.81 2.80 28.21
C ARG A 32 -1.12 1.48 27.52
N LEU A 33 -2.39 1.06 27.48
CA LEU A 33 -2.81 -0.15 26.79
C LEU A 33 -2.50 -0.08 25.29
N ALA A 34 -2.81 1.05 24.65
CA ALA A 34 -2.50 1.29 23.24
C ALA A 34 -0.99 1.22 22.97
N SER A 35 -0.16 1.79 23.84
CA SER A 35 1.30 1.72 23.75
C SER A 35 1.81 0.27 23.84
N ILE A 36 1.29 -0.52 24.78
CA ILE A 36 1.64 -1.94 24.92
C ILE A 36 1.28 -2.73 23.66
N PHE A 37 0.08 -2.55 23.13
CA PHE A 37 -0.33 -3.21 21.88
C PHE A 37 0.53 -2.78 20.70
N SER A 38 0.85 -1.49 20.59
CA SER A 38 1.74 -0.98 19.54
C SER A 38 3.12 -1.61 19.61
N GLU A 39 3.69 -1.78 20.81
CA GLU A 39 4.99 -2.44 20.99
C GLU A 39 4.92 -3.93 20.60
N LEU A 40 3.96 -4.67 21.14
CA LEU A 40 3.80 -6.11 20.90
C LEU A 40 3.55 -6.41 19.42
N SER A 41 2.65 -5.66 18.78
CA SER A 41 2.38 -5.76 17.35
C SER A 41 3.60 -5.40 16.50
N GLY A 42 4.33 -4.35 16.88
CA GLY A 42 5.57 -3.96 16.22
C GLY A 42 6.63 -5.06 16.23
N VAL A 43 6.80 -5.75 17.37
CA VAL A 43 7.71 -6.90 17.51
C VAL A 43 7.22 -8.08 16.65
N TYR A 44 5.94 -8.42 16.74
CA TYR A 44 5.36 -9.53 15.97
C TYR A 44 5.55 -9.35 14.46
N TYR A 45 5.16 -8.20 13.91
CA TYR A 45 5.28 -7.93 12.48
C TYR A 45 6.73 -7.82 12.02
N ARG A 46 7.65 -7.41 12.89
CA ARG A 46 9.09 -7.39 12.58
C ARG A 46 9.61 -8.80 12.39
N GLU A 47 9.29 -9.72 13.30
CA GLU A 47 9.73 -11.11 13.21
C GLU A 47 9.08 -11.85 12.03
N GLU A 48 7.79 -11.63 11.79
CA GLU A 48 7.10 -12.17 10.62
C GLU A 48 7.70 -11.65 9.31
N GLY A 49 7.99 -10.34 9.23
CA GLY A 49 8.70 -9.72 8.11
C GLY A 49 10.07 -10.36 7.89
N ARG A 50 10.87 -10.51 8.95
CA ARG A 50 12.20 -11.16 8.88
C ARG A 50 12.10 -12.59 8.37
N ARG A 51 11.15 -13.38 8.87
CA ARG A 51 10.93 -14.78 8.45
C ARG A 51 10.60 -14.90 6.96
N VAL A 52 9.81 -13.97 6.42
CA VAL A 52 9.47 -13.95 4.99
C VAL A 52 10.67 -13.47 4.15
N LYS A 53 11.39 -12.42 4.56
CA LYS A 53 12.60 -11.93 3.85
C LYS A 53 13.64 -13.03 3.68
N GLN A 54 13.88 -13.83 4.72
CA GLN A 54 14.81 -14.96 4.64
C GLN A 54 14.45 -15.97 3.54
N ARG A 55 13.17 -16.12 3.17
CA ARG A 55 12.76 -16.99 2.06
C ARG A 55 13.09 -16.39 0.70
N ILE A 56 13.04 -15.06 0.58
CA ILE A 56 13.44 -14.32 -0.62
C ILE A 56 14.96 -14.45 -0.80
N GLU A 57 15.74 -14.14 0.24
CA GLU A 57 17.21 -14.13 0.21
C GLU A 57 17.82 -15.49 -0.10
N LYS A 58 17.24 -16.57 0.48
CA LYS A 58 17.70 -17.94 0.22
C LYS A 58 17.43 -18.40 -1.22
N LYS A 59 16.65 -17.65 -2.00
CA LYS A 59 16.15 -17.99 -3.34
C LYS A 59 15.57 -19.42 -3.44
N ASN A 60 15.16 -19.99 -2.31
CA ASN A 60 14.61 -21.32 -2.21
C ASN A 60 13.10 -21.26 -2.43
N VAL A 61 12.73 -20.90 -3.66
CA VAL A 61 11.35 -20.74 -4.10
C VAL A 61 11.11 -21.57 -5.35
N SER A 62 10.01 -22.31 -5.36
CA SER A 62 9.60 -23.16 -6.49
C SER A 62 9.14 -22.35 -7.72
N SER A 63 8.95 -21.04 -7.57
CA SER A 63 8.36 -20.17 -8.59
C SER A 63 8.68 -18.70 -8.29
N VAL A 64 8.91 -17.91 -9.35
CA VAL A 64 9.19 -16.47 -9.25
C VAL A 64 7.94 -15.71 -8.81
N GLU A 65 6.76 -16.21 -9.14
CA GLU A 65 5.46 -15.68 -8.66
C GLU A 65 5.39 -15.65 -7.12
N LEU A 66 6.04 -16.60 -6.43
CA LEU A 66 6.13 -16.58 -4.96
C LEU A 66 6.99 -15.43 -4.43
N ILE A 67 7.99 -14.97 -5.19
CA ILE A 67 8.82 -13.82 -4.81
C ILE A 67 7.96 -12.56 -4.77
N VAL A 68 7.12 -12.32 -5.79
CA VAL A 68 6.16 -11.19 -5.80
C VAL A 68 5.29 -11.21 -4.54
N ARG A 69 4.74 -12.39 -4.19
CA ARG A 69 3.91 -12.57 -3.00
C ARG A 69 4.69 -12.30 -1.71
N TYR A 70 5.92 -12.77 -1.61
CA TYR A 70 6.75 -12.57 -0.41
C TYR A 70 7.16 -11.12 -0.25
N CYS A 71 7.56 -10.44 -1.32
CA CYS A 71 7.86 -9.00 -1.31
C CYS A 71 6.62 -8.20 -0.87
N PHE A 72 5.44 -8.47 -1.44
CA PHE A 72 4.19 -7.85 -1.01
C PHE A 72 3.92 -8.06 0.50
N LYS A 73 4.08 -9.29 0.99
CA LYS A 73 3.86 -9.62 2.40
C LYS A 73 4.84 -8.90 3.33
N VAL A 74 6.10 -8.79 2.94
CA VAL A 74 7.11 -8.02 3.69
C VAL A 74 6.74 -6.54 3.72
N ALA A 75 6.31 -5.97 2.60
CA ALA A 75 5.88 -4.58 2.51
C ALA A 75 4.68 -4.27 3.44
N VAL A 76 3.66 -5.14 3.46
CA VAL A 76 2.50 -5.00 4.36
C VAL A 76 2.93 -5.07 5.83
N TYR A 77 3.84 -5.97 6.19
CA TYR A 77 4.37 -6.01 7.56
C TYR A 77 5.18 -4.76 7.93
N ALA A 78 5.84 -4.13 6.96
CA ALA A 78 6.48 -2.84 7.17
C ALA A 78 5.44 -1.72 7.35
N GLU A 79 4.34 -1.70 6.58
CA GLU A 79 3.23 -0.76 6.76
C GLU A 79 2.62 -0.84 8.18
N PHE A 80 2.40 -2.05 8.70
CA PHE A 80 1.88 -2.22 10.06
C PHE A 80 2.83 -1.73 11.17
N ARG A 81 4.11 -1.56 10.85
CA ARG A 81 5.11 -0.98 11.73
C ARG A 81 5.35 0.51 11.46
N SER A 82 4.59 1.10 10.54
CA SER A 82 4.82 2.46 10.03
C SER A 82 6.23 2.67 9.45
N ASP A 83 6.86 1.61 8.95
CA ASP A 83 8.18 1.63 8.32
C ASP A 83 8.00 1.86 6.81
N TRP A 84 7.65 3.10 6.45
CA TRP A 84 7.23 3.47 5.09
C TRP A 84 8.34 3.28 4.05
N THR A 85 9.60 3.50 4.45
CA THR A 85 10.77 3.31 3.58
C THR A 85 10.92 1.84 3.19
N GLU A 86 10.79 0.93 4.15
CA GLU A 86 10.84 -0.50 3.88
C GLU A 86 9.62 -0.98 3.10
N ALA A 87 8.42 -0.47 3.43
CA ALA A 87 7.21 -0.81 2.71
C ALA A 87 7.32 -0.43 1.22
N LEU A 88 7.72 0.80 0.92
CA LEU A 88 7.90 1.29 -0.44
C LEU A 88 8.90 0.43 -1.22
N LYS A 89 10.08 0.18 -0.63
CA LYS A 89 11.13 -0.65 -1.24
C LYS A 89 10.61 -2.03 -1.65
N PHE A 90 9.90 -2.72 -0.77
CA PHE A 90 9.43 -4.07 -1.06
C PHE A 90 8.21 -4.12 -1.99
N TYR A 91 7.37 -3.08 -2.02
CA TYR A 91 6.35 -2.98 -3.06
C TYR A 91 6.96 -2.72 -4.44
N GLU A 92 7.97 -1.86 -4.55
CA GLU A 92 8.71 -1.63 -5.80
C GLU A 92 9.39 -2.92 -6.28
N GLU A 93 10.08 -3.64 -5.38
CA GLU A 93 10.70 -4.93 -5.68
C GLU A 93 9.67 -5.95 -6.19
N ALA A 94 8.50 -6.05 -5.54
CA ALA A 94 7.41 -6.92 -5.98
C ALA A 94 6.92 -6.53 -7.38
N TYR A 95 6.80 -5.24 -7.67
CA TYR A 95 6.35 -4.71 -8.95
C TYR A 95 7.36 -4.98 -10.06
N HIS A 96 8.64 -4.78 -9.80
CA HIS A 96 9.72 -5.08 -10.74
C HIS A 96 9.80 -6.59 -11.02
N THR A 97 9.74 -7.42 -9.98
CA THR A 97 9.69 -8.89 -10.12
C THR A 97 8.49 -9.33 -10.95
N LEU A 98 7.30 -8.76 -10.71
CA LEU A 98 6.11 -9.05 -11.51
C LEU A 98 6.33 -8.71 -12.99
N ARG A 99 7.00 -7.59 -13.29
CA ARG A 99 7.31 -7.17 -14.66
C ARG A 99 8.22 -8.17 -15.38
N GLU A 100 9.19 -8.74 -14.68
CA GLU A 100 10.06 -9.80 -15.24
C GLU A 100 9.25 -11.04 -15.59
N ILE A 101 8.28 -11.42 -14.74
CA ILE A 101 7.41 -12.58 -14.96
C ILE A 101 6.56 -12.41 -16.22
N VAL A 102 6.13 -11.19 -16.58
CA VAL A 102 5.32 -10.93 -17.80
C VAL A 102 6.02 -11.43 -19.07
N GLY A 103 7.36 -11.42 -19.11
CA GLY A 103 8.13 -11.88 -20.27
C GLY A 103 8.41 -13.39 -20.32
N VAL A 104 8.24 -14.13 -19.21
CA VAL A 104 8.89 -15.44 -19.03
C VAL A 104 7.92 -16.61 -18.83
N THR A 105 6.83 -16.46 -18.08
CA THR A 105 6.02 -17.63 -17.63
C THR A 105 4.86 -17.98 -18.56
N THR A 106 4.86 -19.10 -19.28
CA THR A 106 3.70 -19.53 -20.12
C THR A 106 2.76 -20.50 -19.42
N ARG A 107 2.82 -20.58 -18.07
CA ARG A 107 2.15 -21.62 -17.28
C ARG A 107 0.62 -21.59 -17.28
N LEU A 108 0.02 -20.43 -17.52
CA LEU A 108 -1.43 -20.22 -17.54
C LEU A 108 -1.92 -19.85 -18.95
N PRO A 109 -3.21 -20.09 -19.27
CA PRO A 109 -3.81 -19.57 -20.50
C PRO A 109 -3.54 -18.07 -20.63
N ALA A 110 -3.22 -17.63 -21.85
CA ALA A 110 -2.75 -16.27 -22.09
C ALA A 110 -3.69 -15.19 -21.54
N VAL A 111 -5.01 -15.39 -21.65
CA VAL A 111 -6.03 -14.48 -21.13
C VAL A 111 -6.02 -14.44 -19.59
N GLN A 112 -6.05 -15.60 -18.93
CA GLN A 112 -6.03 -15.69 -17.46
C GLN A 112 -4.78 -15.03 -16.89
N ARG A 113 -3.61 -15.39 -17.45
CA ARG A 113 -2.32 -14.83 -17.03
C ARG A 113 -2.31 -13.30 -17.12
N LEU A 114 -2.83 -12.76 -18.23
CA LEU A 114 -2.87 -11.32 -18.46
C LEU A 114 -3.74 -10.60 -17.43
N VAL A 115 -4.89 -11.16 -17.10
CA VAL A 115 -5.80 -10.63 -16.08
C VAL A 115 -5.11 -10.65 -14.71
N GLU A 116 -4.52 -11.78 -14.32
CA GLU A 116 -3.82 -11.90 -13.02
C GLU A 116 -2.65 -10.91 -12.91
N ILE A 117 -1.84 -10.78 -13.95
CA ILE A 117 -0.72 -9.80 -13.99
C ILE A 117 -1.25 -8.38 -13.79
N LYS A 118 -2.31 -8.00 -14.50
CA LYS A 118 -2.90 -6.65 -14.38
C LYS A 118 -3.51 -6.41 -13.00
N SER A 119 -4.20 -7.39 -12.44
CA SER A 119 -4.77 -7.29 -11.09
C SER A 119 -3.68 -7.12 -10.03
N VAL A 120 -2.60 -7.90 -10.09
CA VAL A 120 -1.50 -7.77 -9.12
C VAL A 120 -0.73 -6.46 -9.33
N SER A 121 -0.52 -6.05 -10.59
CA SER A 121 0.19 -4.81 -10.89
C SER A 121 -0.59 -3.57 -10.44
N GLU A 122 -1.91 -3.58 -10.56
CA GLU A 122 -2.82 -2.56 -10.05
C GLU A 122 -2.67 -2.41 -8.53
N GLN A 123 -2.75 -3.52 -7.78
CA GLN A 123 -2.62 -3.50 -6.32
C GLN A 123 -1.28 -2.94 -5.87
N LEU A 124 -0.18 -3.36 -6.51
CA LEU A 124 1.16 -2.87 -6.21
C LEU A 124 1.34 -1.40 -6.58
N HIS A 125 0.88 -1.02 -7.77
CA HIS A 125 1.02 0.33 -8.29
C HIS A 125 0.32 1.35 -7.39
N PHE A 126 -0.91 1.06 -6.95
CA PHE A 126 -1.63 1.97 -6.07
C PHE A 126 -1.04 2.04 -4.67
N LYS A 127 -0.55 0.92 -4.11
CA LYS A 127 0.20 0.95 -2.84
C LYS A 127 1.40 1.91 -2.89
N ILE A 128 2.19 1.83 -3.96
CA ILE A 128 3.36 2.71 -4.16
C ILE A 128 2.94 4.17 -4.32
N SER A 129 1.95 4.44 -5.18
CA SER A 129 1.41 5.79 -5.37
C SER A 129 0.89 6.39 -4.06
N THR A 130 0.14 5.61 -3.26
CA THR A 130 -0.38 6.06 -1.95
C THR A 130 0.75 6.40 -0.99
N LEU A 131 1.79 5.55 -0.87
CA LEU A 131 2.92 5.82 0.00
C LEU A 131 3.71 7.07 -0.42
N LEU A 132 3.92 7.26 -1.72
CA LEU A 132 4.58 8.46 -2.26
C LEU A 132 3.77 9.72 -1.96
N LEU A 133 2.45 9.67 -2.17
CA LEU A 133 1.56 10.82 -1.93
C LEU A 133 1.44 11.17 -0.45
N HIS A 134 1.29 10.19 0.43
CA HIS A 134 1.30 10.42 1.88
C HIS A 134 2.65 10.97 2.39
N SER A 135 3.74 10.68 1.67
CA SER A 135 5.06 11.25 1.96
C SER A 135 5.27 12.64 1.36
N GLY A 136 4.26 13.24 0.73
CA GLY A 136 4.34 14.54 0.05
C GLY A 136 5.07 14.51 -1.30
N LYS A 137 5.47 13.33 -1.79
CA LYS A 137 6.25 13.13 -3.02
C LYS A 137 5.36 13.06 -4.26
N VAL A 138 4.55 14.09 -4.48
CA VAL A 138 3.54 14.12 -5.56
C VAL A 138 4.17 13.94 -6.94
N THR A 139 5.30 14.61 -7.21
CA THR A 139 6.01 14.50 -8.50
C THR A 139 6.51 13.08 -8.76
N GLU A 140 7.01 12.39 -7.73
CA GLU A 140 7.44 10.99 -7.83
C GLU A 140 6.24 10.08 -8.10
N ALA A 141 5.11 10.29 -7.41
CA ALA A 141 3.88 9.52 -7.64
C ALA A 141 3.33 9.67 -9.07
N VAL A 142 3.30 10.90 -9.61
CA VAL A 142 2.87 11.16 -10.99
C VAL A 142 3.84 10.53 -12.00
N THR A 143 5.13 10.58 -11.73
CA THR A 143 6.16 9.93 -12.57
C THR A 143 5.97 8.41 -12.56
N TRP A 144 5.74 7.83 -11.39
CA TRP A 144 5.43 6.41 -11.21
C TRP A 144 4.18 5.99 -11.99
N PHE A 145 3.09 6.74 -11.88
CA PHE A 145 1.85 6.50 -12.64
C PHE A 145 2.08 6.52 -14.15
N ARG A 146 2.82 7.51 -14.66
CA ARG A 146 3.15 7.57 -16.10
C ARG A 146 3.96 6.36 -16.55
N GLN A 147 4.92 5.91 -15.76
CA GLN A 147 5.71 4.71 -16.04
C GLN A 147 4.86 3.44 -16.04
N HIS A 148 3.97 3.28 -15.05
CA HIS A 148 3.02 2.17 -14.97
C HIS A 148 2.13 2.12 -16.22
N LYS A 149 1.43 3.23 -16.50
CA LYS A 149 0.61 3.37 -17.70
C LYS A 149 1.38 3.01 -18.97
N ASN A 150 2.55 3.59 -19.18
CA ASN A 150 3.33 3.34 -20.41
C ASN A 150 3.76 1.88 -20.55
N THR A 151 4.06 1.21 -19.43
CA THR A 151 4.40 -0.21 -19.41
C THR A 151 3.19 -1.06 -19.82
N TYR A 152 2.03 -0.81 -19.23
CA TYR A 152 0.85 -1.65 -19.43
C TYR A 152 0.02 -1.29 -20.67
N LYS A 153 0.19 -0.10 -21.26
CA LYS A 153 -0.49 0.34 -22.50
C LYS A 153 -0.28 -0.64 -23.67
N ARG A 154 0.87 -1.29 -23.73
CA ARG A 154 1.20 -2.27 -24.79
C ARG A 154 0.82 -3.70 -24.43
N LEU A 155 0.42 -3.95 -23.18
CA LEU A 155 0.06 -5.26 -22.68
C LEU A 155 -1.43 -5.55 -22.96
N VAL A 156 -1.75 -5.59 -24.25
CA VAL A 156 -3.09 -5.83 -24.80
C VAL A 156 -3.30 -7.34 -24.97
N GLY A 157 -4.51 -7.81 -24.66
CA GLY A 157 -4.89 -9.22 -24.79
C GLY A 157 -5.34 -9.57 -26.21
N ALA A 158 -6.08 -10.66 -26.31
CA ALA A 158 -6.69 -11.08 -27.57
C ALA A 158 -7.64 -9.99 -28.12
N PRO A 159 -7.72 -9.77 -29.44
CA PRO A 159 -8.54 -8.72 -30.04
C PRO A 159 -10.03 -8.78 -29.62
N GLU A 160 -10.55 -9.98 -29.40
CA GLU A 160 -11.94 -10.24 -29.00
C GLU A 160 -12.26 -9.67 -27.61
N ALA A 161 -11.24 -9.51 -26.76
CA ALA A 161 -11.36 -8.98 -25.40
C ALA A 161 -10.63 -7.63 -25.23
N ILE A 162 -10.37 -6.90 -26.31
CA ILE A 162 -9.64 -5.62 -26.26
C ILE A 162 -10.33 -4.57 -25.38
N PHE A 163 -11.66 -4.59 -25.32
CA PHE A 163 -12.45 -3.68 -24.48
C PHE A 163 -12.10 -3.82 -22.99
N VAL A 164 -11.82 -5.04 -22.51
CA VAL A 164 -11.41 -5.31 -21.12
C VAL A 164 -10.06 -4.65 -20.80
N HIS A 165 -9.15 -4.60 -21.77
CA HIS A 165 -7.87 -3.88 -21.57
C HIS A 165 -8.11 -2.38 -21.35
N TRP A 166 -8.97 -1.76 -22.17
CA TRP A 166 -9.23 -0.32 -22.09
C TRP A 166 -10.11 0.07 -20.91
N GLU A 167 -11.05 -0.78 -20.50
CA GLU A 167 -11.79 -0.67 -19.24
C GLU A 167 -10.82 -0.67 -18.05
N TRP A 168 -9.91 -1.64 -17.98
CA TRP A 168 -8.92 -1.70 -16.92
C TRP A 168 -8.01 -0.46 -16.91
N MET A 169 -7.57 -0.02 -18.10
CA MET A 169 -6.70 1.15 -18.23
C MET A 169 -7.41 2.44 -17.81
N SER A 170 -8.67 2.66 -18.19
CA SER A 170 -9.43 3.85 -17.80
C SER A 170 -9.63 3.91 -16.28
N ARG A 171 -9.89 2.76 -15.64
CA ARG A 171 -9.96 2.64 -14.18
C ARG A 171 -8.65 3.08 -13.51
N GLN A 172 -7.48 2.80 -14.09
CA GLN A 172 -6.20 3.25 -13.51
C GLN A 172 -6.14 4.78 -13.40
N TYR A 173 -6.59 5.49 -14.44
CA TYR A 173 -6.65 6.96 -14.42
C TYR A 173 -7.64 7.48 -13.40
N LEU A 174 -8.85 6.91 -13.36
CA LEU A 174 -9.89 7.30 -12.42
C LEU A 174 -9.39 7.20 -10.98
N VAL A 175 -8.92 6.01 -10.58
CA VAL A 175 -8.47 5.74 -9.20
C VAL A 175 -7.25 6.59 -8.84
N PHE A 176 -6.33 6.84 -9.79
CA PHE A 176 -5.19 7.72 -9.51
C PHE A 176 -5.62 9.18 -9.33
N GLY A 177 -6.61 9.66 -10.10
CA GLY A 177 -7.22 10.98 -9.92
C GLY A 177 -7.86 11.13 -8.54
N GLU A 178 -8.70 10.17 -8.13
CA GLU A 178 -9.31 10.13 -6.80
C GLU A 178 -8.26 10.11 -5.67
N LEU A 179 -7.16 9.38 -5.87
CA LEU A 179 -6.07 9.30 -4.91
C LEU A 179 -5.33 10.65 -4.78
N LEU A 180 -5.11 11.38 -5.87
CA LEU A 180 -4.52 12.73 -5.84
C LEU A 180 -5.43 13.72 -5.09
N GLU A 181 -6.73 13.71 -5.40
CA GLU A 181 -7.70 14.57 -4.72
C GLU A 181 -7.74 14.29 -3.22
N THR A 182 -7.83 13.01 -2.83
CA THR A 182 -7.91 12.61 -1.42
C THR A 182 -6.62 12.96 -0.67
N SER A 183 -5.45 12.74 -1.28
CA SER A 183 -4.17 13.07 -0.67
C SER A 183 -3.98 14.57 -0.48
N SER A 184 -4.42 15.39 -1.45
CA SER A 184 -4.34 16.86 -1.34
C SER A 184 -5.16 17.43 -0.18
N LYS A 185 -6.37 16.88 0.06
CA LYS A 185 -7.23 17.23 1.20
C LYS A 185 -6.57 16.89 2.54
N ILE A 186 -5.86 15.76 2.61
CA ILE A 186 -5.09 15.36 3.80
C ILE A 186 -3.93 16.34 4.07
N THR A 187 -3.22 16.76 3.03
CA THR A 187 -2.12 17.74 3.17
C THR A 187 -2.60 19.12 3.60
N GLN A 188 -3.80 19.55 3.18
CA GLN A 188 -4.40 20.84 3.57
C GLN A 188 -4.90 20.90 5.02
N ASN A 189 -5.03 19.75 5.71
CA ASN A 189 -5.35 19.71 7.15
C ASN A 189 -4.12 20.02 8.06
N PHE A 190 -2.94 20.24 7.47
CA PHE A 190 -1.82 20.94 8.12
C PHE A 190 -1.82 22.39 7.63
N PRO A 191 -1.54 23.40 8.49
CA PRO A 191 -1.78 24.80 8.17
C PRO A 191 -1.06 25.19 6.87
N PRO A 192 -1.78 25.76 5.88
CA PRO A 192 -1.23 25.97 4.55
C PRO A 192 -0.18 27.08 4.59
N VAL A 193 1.00 26.78 4.04
CA VAL A 193 1.88 27.82 3.52
C VAL A 193 1.12 28.47 2.37
N LEU A 194 0.79 29.75 2.53
CA LEU A 194 0.10 30.58 1.55
C LEU A 194 0.83 30.57 0.21
N VAL A 195 0.23 29.94 -0.80
CA VAL A 195 0.60 30.13 -2.22
C VAL A 195 -0.47 31.01 -2.86
N PRO A 196 -0.12 32.04 -3.67
CA PRO A 196 -1.09 32.99 -4.20
C PRO A 196 -2.04 32.31 -5.18
N SER A 197 -3.32 32.66 -5.07
CA SER A 197 -4.45 32.14 -5.84
C SER A 197 -4.18 32.06 -7.35
N SER A 198 -4.12 30.85 -7.91
CA SER A 198 -4.42 30.63 -9.33
C SER A 198 -5.93 30.67 -9.53
N LYS A 199 -6.38 31.27 -10.64
CA LYS A 199 -7.79 31.52 -10.99
C LYS A 199 -8.69 30.30 -10.73
N PRO A 200 -9.96 30.52 -10.30
CA PRO A 200 -10.90 29.43 -10.12
C PRO A 200 -11.13 28.70 -11.44
N LEU A 201 -11.07 27.36 -11.38
CA LEU A 201 -11.36 26.47 -12.51
C LEU A 201 -12.83 26.66 -12.94
N SER A 202 -13.04 26.67 -14.25
CA SER A 202 -14.39 26.76 -14.83
C SER A 202 -15.16 25.46 -14.62
N GLU A 203 -16.50 25.55 -14.57
CA GLU A 203 -17.40 24.41 -14.35
C GLU A 203 -17.16 23.23 -15.32
N TRP A 204 -16.65 23.53 -16.52
CA TRP A 204 -16.38 22.54 -17.57
C TRP A 204 -15.14 21.67 -17.31
N GLU A 205 -14.19 22.16 -16.51
CA GLU A 205 -12.96 21.42 -16.16
C GLU A 205 -13.22 20.30 -15.12
N TYR A 206 -14.43 20.24 -14.56
CA TYR A 206 -14.86 19.18 -13.63
C TYR A 206 -15.43 17.94 -14.33
N TYR A 207 -15.68 18.00 -15.65
CA TYR A 207 -16.24 16.85 -16.38
C TYR A 207 -15.13 15.99 -17.01
N PRO A 208 -15.12 14.65 -16.78
CA PRO A 208 -14.08 13.75 -17.28
C PRO A 208 -13.85 13.79 -18.79
N ALA A 209 -14.85 14.22 -19.56
CA ALA A 209 -14.80 14.33 -21.02
C ALA A 209 -13.91 15.47 -21.54
N TYR A 210 -13.58 16.48 -20.71
CA TYR A 210 -12.81 17.64 -21.13
C TYR A 210 -11.38 17.30 -21.58
N TYR A 211 -10.79 16.24 -21.02
CA TYR A 211 -9.41 15.82 -21.30
C TYR A 211 -9.25 14.88 -22.51
N TYR A 212 -10.33 14.68 -23.29
CA TYR A 212 -10.34 13.81 -24.48
C TYR A 212 -10.46 14.58 -25.81
N GLN A 213 -10.21 15.89 -25.82
CA GLN A 213 -10.08 16.68 -27.06
C GLN A 213 -8.63 16.69 -27.59
#